data_AF-A0A8H8A5V1-F1
#
_entry.id   AF-A0A8H8A5V1-F1
#
_cell.length_a   1.000
_cell.length_b   1.000
_cell.length_c   1.000
_cell.angle_alpha   90.00
_cell.angle_beta   90.00
_cell.angle_gamma   90.00
#
_symmetry.space_group_name_H-M   'P 1'
#
loop_
_entity.id
_entity.type
_entity.pdbx_description
1 polymer ?
#
loop_
_entity_poly.entity_id
_entity_poly.type
_entity_poly.pdbx_seq_one_letter_code
_entity_poly.pdbx_strand_id
1 'polypeptide(L)' 'MQKTPFPSTYKINAQCQKCLKHGHWTYECKNPVIYKSRPTRTQELKNNMLLQKNIEK' A
#
# COMPACT_ATOMS: atom_id res chain seq x y z
N MET A 1 -39.99 3.26 0.29
CA MET A 1 -38.75 2.83 -0.40
C MET A 1 -37.57 3.61 0.18
N GLN A 2 -36.93 3.07 1.21
CA GLN A 2 -35.85 3.76 1.92
C GLN A 2 -34.54 3.53 1.13
N LYS A 3 -33.99 4.62 0.57
CA LYS A 3 -32.73 4.64 -0.17
C LYS A 3 -31.60 4.39 0.83
N THR A 4 -30.90 3.26 0.71
CA THR A 4 -29.70 3.02 1.51
C THR A 4 -28.60 4.00 1.07
N PRO A 5 -27.97 4.75 1.99
CA PRO A 5 -26.84 5.60 1.64
C PRO A 5 -25.62 4.70 1.51
N PHE A 6 -25.21 4.36 0.29
CA PHE A 6 -23.89 3.77 0.07
C PHE A 6 -22.85 4.85 0.37
N PRO A 7 -22.03 4.74 1.43
CA PRO A 7 -20.92 5.67 1.59
C PRO A 7 -19.97 5.42 0.41
N SER A 8 -19.62 6.46 -0.34
CA SER A 8 -18.68 6.40 -1.47
C SER A 8 -17.23 6.20 -0.99
N THR A 9 -17.00 5.16 -0.20
CA THR A 9 -15.72 4.77 0.43
C THR A 9 -14.64 4.39 -0.59
N TYR A 10 -14.96 4.41 -1.89
CA TYR A 10 -14.03 4.11 -2.98
C TYR A 10 -12.73 4.91 -2.91
N LYS A 11 -12.78 6.19 -2.53
CA LYS A 11 -11.58 7.02 -2.37
C LYS A 11 -10.72 6.62 -1.17
N ILE A 12 -11.34 6.16 -0.08
CA ILE A 12 -10.65 5.75 1.15
C ILE A 12 -9.79 4.50 0.88
N ASN A 13 -10.29 3.57 0.06
CA ASN A 13 -9.57 2.35 -0.30
C ASN A 13 -8.57 2.53 -1.44
N ALA A 14 -8.61 3.66 -2.16
CA ALA A 14 -7.68 3.96 -3.24
C ALA A 14 -6.29 4.26 -2.69
N GLN A 15 -5.33 3.37 -2.94
CA GLN A 15 -3.92 3.60 -2.63
C GLN A 15 -3.20 4.23 -3.83
N CYS A 16 -2.67 5.43 -3.63
CA CYS A 16 -1.92 6.14 -4.67
C CYS A 16 -0.54 5.50 -4.90
N GLN A 17 -0.23 5.11 -6.13
CA GLN A 17 1.06 4.49 -6.47
C GLN A 17 2.27 5.46 -6.41
N LYS A 18 2.04 6.79 -6.48
CA LYS A 18 3.13 7.78 -6.43
C LYS A 18 3.63 8.06 -5.00
N CYS A 19 2.71 8.23 -4.06
CA CYS A 19 3.02 8.61 -2.68
C CYS A 19 2.70 7.51 -1.65
N LEU A 20 2.07 6.42 -2.09
CA LEU A 20 1.69 5.26 -1.29
C LEU A 20 0.69 5.55 -0.15
N LYS A 21 0.03 6.71 -0.19
CA LYS A 21 -1.04 7.10 0.75
C LYS A 21 -2.42 6.68 0.24
N HIS A 22 -3.35 6.47 1.17
CA HIS A 22 -4.76 6.22 0.90
C HIS A 22 -5.54 7.53 0.74
N GLY A 23 -6.71 7.48 0.10
CA GLY A 23 -7.63 8.62 0.02
C GLY A 23 -7.70 9.30 -1.36
N HIS A 24 -6.84 8.93 -2.31
CA HIS A 24 -6.82 9.54 -3.64
C HIS A 24 -6.20 8.64 -4.71
N TRP A 25 -6.52 8.93 -5.97
CA TRP A 25 -5.92 8.25 -7.12
C TRP A 25 -4.65 8.96 -7.60
N THR A 26 -3.85 8.25 -8.38
CA THR A 26 -2.55 8.74 -8.90
C THR A 26 -2.65 10.02 -9.73
N TYR A 27 -3.79 10.26 -10.39
CA TYR A 27 -4.04 11.46 -11.19
C TYR A 27 -4.31 12.72 -10.34
N GLU A 28 -4.74 12.57 -9.09
CA GLU A 28 -5.01 13.68 -8.15
C GLU A 28 -3.80 13.98 -7.27
N CYS A 29 -2.77 13.14 -7.34
CA CYS A 29 -1.64 13.18 -6.44
C CYS A 29 -0.71 14.36 -6.74
N LYS A 30 -0.63 15.30 -5.79
CA LYS A 30 0.31 16.44 -5.78
C LYS A 30 1.56 16.19 -4.94
N ASN A 31 1.65 15.05 -4.26
CA ASN A 31 2.79 14.71 -3.43
C ASN A 31 4.00 14.31 -4.29
N PRO A 32 5.23 14.60 -3.82
CA PRO A 32 6.43 14.12 -4.48
C PRO A 32 6.49 12.59 -4.49
N VAL A 33 7.15 12.04 -5.51
CA VAL A 33 7.39 10.60 -5.61
C VAL A 33 8.31 10.18 -4.47
N ILE A 34 7.88 9.22 -3.66
CA ILE A 34 8.67 8.69 -2.56
C ILE A 34 9.40 7.45 -3.09
N TYR A 35 10.73 7.52 -3.20
CA TYR A 35 11.52 6.34 -3.48
C TYR A 35 11.66 5.50 -2.21
N LYS A 36 11.00 4.35 -2.19
CA LYS A 36 11.23 3.32 -1.16
C LYS A 36 12.16 2.28 -1.75
N SER A 37 13.37 2.16 -1.20
CA SER A 37 14.25 1.04 -1.52
C SER A 37 13.53 -0.27 -1.15
N ARG A 38 13.39 -1.16 -2.13
CA ARG A 38 12.95 -2.52 -1.87
C ARG A 38 14.19 -3.39 -1.70
N PRO A 39 14.39 -4.04 -0.55
CA PRO A 39 15.49 -4.98 -0.39
C PRO A 39 15.32 -6.12 -1.41
N THR A 40 16.43 -6.65 -1.90
CA THR A 40 16.39 -7.85 -2.73
C THR A 40 16.00 -9.05 -1.88
N ARG A 41 15.42 -10.08 -2.49
CA ARG A 41 15.05 -11.33 -1.80
C ARG A 41 16.22 -11.94 -1.03
N THR A 42 17.44 -11.85 -1.55
CA THR A 42 18.65 -12.34 -0.85
C THR A 42 19.04 -11.46 0.33
N GLN A 43 18.78 -10.15 0.26
CA GLN A 43 19.00 -9.23 1.38
C GLN A 43 17.94 -9.38 2.47
N GLU A 44 16.70 -9.75 2.11
CA GLU A 44 15.65 -10.13 3.06
C GLU A 44 16.00 -11.45 3.77
N LEU A 45 16.44 -12.46 3.03
CA LEU A 45 16.80 -13.77 3.58
C LEU A 45 18.01 -13.71 4.53
N LYS A 46 18.90 -12.72 4.42
CA LYS A 46 20.01 -12.54 5.37
C LYS A 46 19.54 -12.07 6.75
N ASN A 47 18.34 -11.48 6.86
CA ASN A 47 17.78 -11.10 8.14
C ASN A 47 17.13 -12.33 8.80
N ASN A 48 17.75 -12.86 9.85
CA ASN A 48 17.25 -14.04 10.59
C ASN A 48 15.79 -13.93 11.06
N MET A 49 15.27 -12.71 11.27
CA MET A 49 13.86 -12.48 11.64
C MET A 49 12.86 -12.64 10.48
N LEU A 50 13.30 -12.53 9.22
CA LEU A 50 12.44 -12.70 8.03
C LEU A 50 12.43 -14.14 7.53
N LEU A 51 13.50 -14.91 7.78
CA LEU A 51 13.55 -16.35 7.55
C LEU A 51 12.42 -17.07 8.30
N GLN A 52 12.23 -16.78 9.60
CA GLN A 52 11.19 -17.42 10.42
C GLN A 52 9.77 -17.16 9.87
N LYS A 53 9.47 -15.92 9.45
CA LYS A 53 8.17 -15.52 8.90
C LYS A 53 7.85 -16.14 7.52
N ASN A 54 8.85 -16.59 6.78
CA ASN A 54 8.66 -17.28 5.49
C ASN A 54 8.50 -18.80 5.67
N ILE A 55 8.84 -19.35 6.83
CA ILE A 55 8.65 -20.77 7.18
C ILE A 55 7.24 -20.99 7.76
N GLU A 56 6.69 -20.00 8.46
CA GLU A 56 5.36 -20.04 9.08
C GLU A 56 4.20 -19.68 8.13
N LYS A 57 4.45 -19.50 6.83
CA LYS A 57 3.43 -19.16 5.83
C LYS A 57 3.13 -20.29 4.87
#